data_AF-X1A296-F1
#
_entry.id   AF-X1A296-F1
#
_cell.length_a   1.000
_cell.length_b   1.000
_cell.length_c   1.000
_cell.angle_alpha   90.00
_cell.angle_beta   90.00
_cell.angle_gamma   90.00
#
_symmetry.space_group_name_H-M   'P 1'
#
loop_
_entity.id
_entity.type
_entity.pdbx_description
1 polymer ?
#
loop_
_entity_poly.entity_id
_entity_poly.type
_entity_poly.pdbx_seq_one_letter_code
_entity_poly.pdbx_strand_id
1 'polypeptide(L)'
;MTMNKVAIIGVGHTKFGRIQDKGLIDLLSEASLSAIEESNTQDKDFDSVYVGCMGSDVFNQVSGVASALVDRINLIPAAADQIKNGP
;
A
#
# COMPACT_ATOMS: atom_id res chain seq x y z
N MET A 1 -15.38 -6.98 -23.90
CA MET A 1 -14.49 -6.05 -23.18
C MET A 1 -13.09 -6.24 -23.75
N THR A 2 -12.49 -5.22 -24.34
CA THR A 2 -11.08 -5.25 -24.72
C THR A 2 -10.24 -5.01 -23.47
N MET A 3 -9.18 -5.80 -23.25
CA MET A 3 -8.23 -5.54 -22.17
C MET A 3 -7.47 -4.25 -22.48
N ASN A 4 -7.51 -3.31 -21.54
CA ASN A 4 -6.69 -2.12 -21.61
C ASN A 4 -5.22 -2.50 -21.38
N LYS A 5 -4.30 -1.84 -22.09
CA LYS A 5 -2.87 -1.97 -21.81
C LYS A 5 -2.58 -1.36 -20.44
N VAL A 6 -1.74 -2.02 -19.65
CA VAL A 6 -1.34 -1.58 -18.31
C VAL A 6 0.15 -1.30 -18.30
N ALA A 7 0.56 -0.26 -17.58
CA ALA A 7 1.96 0.10 -17.36
C ALA A 7 2.22 0.36 -15.88
N ILE A 8 3.45 0.10 -15.44
CA ILE A 8 3.95 0.50 -14.11
C ILE A 8 4.68 1.83 -14.30
N ILE A 9 4.29 2.85 -13.53
CA ILE A 9 4.82 4.22 -13.68
C ILE A 9 5.67 4.67 -12.49
N GLY A 10 5.74 3.89 -11.42
CA GLY A 10 6.61 4.12 -10.27
C GLY A 10 6.63 2.92 -9.33
N VAL A 11 7.71 2.77 -8.57
CA VAL A 11 7.93 1.69 -7.62
C VAL A 11 8.52 2.24 -6.32
N GLY A 12 8.36 1.50 -5.23
CA GLY A 12 8.88 1.91 -3.94
C GLY A 12 9.01 0.70 -3.04
N HIS A 13 10.05 0.69 -2.21
CA HIS A 13 10.28 -0.38 -1.27
C HIS A 13 11.03 0.14 -0.05
N THR A 14 10.83 -0.53 1.08
CA THR A 14 11.66 -0.33 2.27
C THR A 14 12.86 -1.27 2.25
N LYS A 15 13.83 -1.04 3.13
CA LYS A 15 14.93 -1.98 3.35
C LYS A 15 14.39 -3.23 4.06
N PHE A 16 14.79 -4.41 3.59
CA PHE A 16 14.37 -5.67 4.22
C PHE A 16 15.32 -6.05 5.36
N GLY A 17 14.77 -6.61 6.45
CA GLY A 17 15.57 -7.10 7.57
C GLY A 17 14.81 -7.10 8.89
N ARG A 18 15.56 -7.06 9.99
CA ARG A 18 15.04 -6.95 11.35
C ARG A 18 14.84 -5.47 11.69
N ILE A 19 13.62 -4.99 11.49
CA ILE A 19 13.23 -3.61 11.79
C ILE A 19 12.47 -3.64 13.13
N GLN A 20 12.84 -2.77 14.06
CA GLN A 20 12.26 -2.75 15.42
C GLN A 20 11.63 -1.40 15.77
N ASP A 21 12.00 -0.36 15.03
CA ASP A 21 11.64 1.03 15.24
C ASP A 21 10.45 1.51 14.38
N LYS A 22 9.90 0.63 13.53
CA LYS A 22 8.78 0.95 12.63
C LYS A 22 7.68 -0.10 12.71
N GLY A 23 6.43 0.34 12.72
CA GLY A 23 5.27 -0.54 12.61
C GLY A 23 4.95 -0.93 11.16
N LEU A 24 4.03 -1.89 10.98
CA LEU A 24 3.57 -2.34 9.67
C LEU A 24 3.08 -1.18 8.79
N ILE A 25 2.25 -0.29 9.35
CA ILE A 25 1.69 0.85 8.61
C ILE A 25 2.77 1.87 8.23
N ASP A 26 3.80 2.05 9.06
CA ASP A 26 4.91 2.95 8.71
C ASP A 26 5.71 2.41 7.53
N LEU A 27 5.99 1.09 7.52
CA LEU A 27 6.70 0.44 6.40
C LEU A 27 5.89 0.47 5.11
N LEU A 28 4.58 0.26 5.17
CA LEU A 28 3.70 0.39 4.02
C LEU A 28 3.67 1.83 3.51
N SER A 29 3.53 2.81 4.42
CA SER A 29 3.50 4.23 4.06
C SER A 29 4.77 4.67 3.38
N GLU A 30 5.94 4.27 3.89
CA GLU A 30 7.24 4.61 3.30
C GLU A 30 7.40 4.06 1.87
N ALA A 31 7.10 2.77 1.67
CA ALA A 31 7.16 2.17 0.34
C ALA A 31 6.16 2.82 -0.63
N SER A 32 4.92 3.07 -0.19
CA SER A 32 3.88 3.67 -1.02
C SER A 32 4.20 5.12 -1.40
N LEU A 33 4.63 5.95 -0.45
CA LEU A 33 4.99 7.34 -0.71
C LEU A 33 6.19 7.45 -1.67
N SER A 34 7.18 6.55 -1.54
CA SER A 34 8.29 6.47 -2.49
C SER A 34 7.81 6.14 -3.92
N ALA A 35 6.83 5.23 -4.07
CA ALA A 35 6.28 4.88 -5.38
C ALA A 35 5.45 6.02 -6.00
N ILE A 36 4.70 6.76 -5.17
CA ILE A 36 3.94 7.94 -5.59
C ILE A 36 4.90 9.05 -6.03
N GLU A 37 6.00 9.24 -5.30
CA GLU A 37 7.04 10.20 -5.66
C GLU A 37 7.71 9.85 -7.00
N GLU A 38 8.16 8.60 -7.18
CA GLU A 38 8.80 8.18 -8.43
C GLU A 38 7.87 8.29 -9.65
N SER A 39 6.58 8.01 -9.46
CA SER A 39 5.59 8.15 -10.53
C SER A 39 5.17 9.59 -10.83
N ASN A 40 5.59 10.57 -10.02
CA ASN A 40 5.18 11.97 -10.13
C ASN A 40 3.65 12.14 -10.07
N THR A 41 2.98 11.40 -9.18
CA THR A 41 1.53 11.38 -9.04
C THR A 41 1.02 11.93 -7.70
N GLN A 42 1.85 12.70 -6.97
CA GLN A 42 1.51 13.28 -5.66
C GLN A 42 0.23 14.12 -5.69
N ASP A 43 -0.01 14.84 -6.80
CA ASP A 43 -1.17 15.72 -6.99
C ASP A 43 -2.31 15.05 -7.78
N LYS A 44 -2.36 13.71 -7.80
CA LYS A 44 -3.37 12.94 -8.52
C LYS A 44 -4.29 12.20 -7.56
N ASP A 45 -5.54 12.03 -7.99
CA ASP A 45 -6.47 11.13 -7.34
C ASP A 45 -6.16 9.69 -7.74
N PHE A 46 -6.36 8.77 -6.79
CA PHE A 46 -6.20 7.33 -6.99
C PHE A 46 -7.56 6.66 -6.87
N ASP A 47 -7.92 5.82 -7.83
CA ASP A 47 -9.21 5.12 -7.81
C ASP A 47 -9.24 3.99 -6.78
N SER A 48 -8.12 3.26 -6.64
CA SER A 48 -8.05 2.07 -5.80
C SER A 48 -6.64 1.74 -5.31
N VAL A 49 -6.55 1.13 -4.14
CA VAL A 49 -5.33 0.62 -3.50
C VAL A 49 -5.54 -0.82 -3.07
N TYR A 50 -4.66 -1.71 -3.53
CA TYR A 50 -4.67 -3.13 -3.19
C TYR A 50 -3.44 -3.47 -2.35
N VAL A 51 -3.65 -3.94 -1.12
CA VAL A 51 -2.57 -4.28 -0.19
C VAL A 51 -2.49 -5.78 0.05
N GLY A 52 -1.38 -6.38 -0.38
CA GLY A 52 -1.02 -7.75 -0.01
C GLY A 52 -0.39 -7.80 1.38
N CYS A 53 -1.07 -8.36 2.37
CA CYS A 53 -0.49 -8.48 3.72
C CYS A 53 -0.98 -9.75 4.45
N MET A 54 -0.04 -10.61 4.81
CA MET A 54 -0.30 -11.85 5.56
C MET A 54 -0.19 -11.58 7.06
N GLY A 55 -1.17 -12.06 7.84
CA GLY A 55 -1.08 -12.11 9.30
C GLY A 55 -1.01 -10.75 10.00
N SER A 56 -1.45 -9.67 9.35
CA SER A 56 -1.50 -8.32 9.92
C SER A 56 -2.21 -8.30 11.27
N ASP A 57 -3.36 -8.95 11.36
CA ASP A 57 -4.20 -8.95 12.55
C ASP A 57 -3.55 -9.76 13.68
N VAL A 58 -2.84 -10.83 13.33
CA VAL A 58 -2.23 -11.78 14.29
C VAL A 58 -0.91 -11.24 14.83
N PHE A 59 -0.04 -10.73 13.95
CA PHE A 59 1.32 -10.34 14.31
C PHE A 59 1.48 -8.86 14.59
N ASN A 60 0.62 -8.02 14.00
CA ASN A 60 0.72 -6.56 14.13
C ASN A 60 -0.50 -5.95 14.82
N GLN A 61 -1.55 -6.73 15.09
CA GLN A 61 -2.82 -6.26 15.68
C GLN A 61 -3.49 -5.17 14.84
N VAL A 62 -3.28 -5.20 13.52
CA VAL A 62 -3.89 -4.27 12.57
C VAL A 62 -4.84 -5.03 11.65
N SER A 63 -6.14 -4.83 11.84
CA SER A 63 -7.17 -5.20 10.85
C SER A 63 -7.36 -4.06 9.83
N GLY A 64 -7.94 -4.37 8.68
CA GLY A 64 -8.25 -3.36 7.66
C GLY A 64 -7.01 -2.62 7.13
N VAL A 65 -5.89 -3.32 6.96
CA VAL A 65 -4.58 -2.74 6.61
C VAL A 65 -4.64 -1.80 5.40
N ALA A 66 -5.39 -2.17 4.36
CA ALA A 66 -5.55 -1.34 3.16
C ALA A 66 -6.22 0.00 3.48
N SER A 67 -7.33 -0.03 4.23
CA SER A 67 -8.03 1.19 4.65
C SER A 67 -7.17 2.04 5.58
N ALA A 68 -6.46 1.40 6.52
CA ALA A 68 -5.54 2.10 7.42
C ALA A 68 -4.41 2.81 6.65
N LEU A 69 -3.87 2.18 5.60
CA LEU A 69 -2.87 2.80 4.74
C LEU A 69 -3.45 4.00 3.98
N VAL A 70 -4.58 3.82 3.29
CA VAL A 70 -5.21 4.88 2.48
C VAL A 70 -5.54 6.12 3.31
N ASP A 71 -6.03 5.94 4.54
CA ASP A 71 -6.24 7.03 5.49
C ASP A 71 -4.90 7.68 5.90
N ARG A 72 -3.92 6.87 6.30
CA ARG A 72 -2.59 7.34 6.78
C ARG A 72 -1.84 8.19 5.77
N ILE A 73 -1.94 7.88 4.48
CA ILE A 73 -1.25 8.59 3.39
C ILE A 73 -2.18 9.50 2.57
N ASN A 74 -3.34 9.85 3.11
CA ASN A 74 -4.28 10.82 2.53
C ASN A 74 -4.69 10.51 1.09
N LEU A 75 -4.99 9.23 0.80
CA LEU A 75 -5.51 8.78 -0.49
C LEU A 75 -7.03 8.60 -0.48
N ILE A 76 -7.73 8.95 0.60
CA ILE A 76 -9.20 8.98 0.64
C ILE A 76 -9.69 9.94 -0.47
N PRO A 77 -10.67 9.53 -1.32
CA PRO A 77 -11.63 8.44 -1.14
C PRO A 77 -11.33 7.15 -1.94
N ALA A 78 -10.06 6.86 -2.28
CA ALA A 78 -9.70 5.64 -3.01
C ALA A 78 -10.30 4.37 -2.38
N ALA A 79 -10.80 3.45 -3.22
CA ALA A 79 -11.21 2.13 -2.75
C ALA A 79 -9.99 1.39 -2.18
N ALA A 80 -10.17 0.63 -1.09
CA ALA A 80 -9.05 -0.01 -0.39
C ALA A 80 -9.36 -1.47 -0.08
N ASP A 81 -8.60 -2.38 -0.68
CA ASP A 81 -8.81 -3.83 -0.56
C ASP A 81 -7.55 -4.54 -0.06
N GLN A 82 -7.71 -5.39 0.95
CA GLN A 82 -6.64 -6.29 1.39
C GLN A 82 -6.72 -7.60 0.62
N ILE A 83 -5.62 -7.99 -0.04
CA ILE A 83 -5.50 -9.23 -0.79
C ILE A 83 -4.65 -10.23 0.01
N LYS A 84 -5.10 -11.49 0.10
CA LYS A 84 -4.39 -12.57 0.79
C LYS A 84 -4.29 -13.78 -0.14
N ASN A 85 -3.07 -14.27 -0.33
CA ASN A 85 -2.76 -15.37 -1.26
C ASN A 85 -2.35 -16.61 -0.43
N GLY A 86 -3.32 -17.27 0.20
CA GLY A 86 -3.21 -18.48 1.03
C GLY A 86 -4.63 -18.92 1.43
N PRO A 87 -4.88 -20.17 1.91
CA PRO A 87 -6.24 -20.62 2.20
C PRO A 87 -6.97 -19.68 3.16
#